data_AF-A0A167LE36-F1
#
_entry.id   AF-A0A167LE36-F1
#
_cell.length_a   1.000
_cell.length_b   1.000
_cell.length_c   1.000
_cell.angle_alpha   90.00
_cell.angle_beta   90.00
_cell.angle_gamma   90.00
#
_symmetry.space_group_name_H-M   'P 1'
#
loop_
_entity.id
_entity.type
_entity.pdbx_description
1 polymer ?
#
loop_
_entity_poly.entity_id
_entity_poly.type
_entity_poly.pdbx_seq_one_letter_code
_entity_poly.pdbx_strand_id
1 'polypeptide(L)'
;MVVAAAAPLAIAPKIQWAGLANDVSVFGSTYTSSQQDFNLFCIAIAWQHAQTEPGKVLNETNMHTLTSSSTQLPGDGGKAIIDIHNYARWYCAITGQPGNSFQNPNITVTNAHFTELWVKLATRYGYNPNVISS
;
A
#
# COMPACT_ATOMS: atom_id res chain seq x y z
N MET A 1 -10.64 -21.02 48.10
CA MET A 1 -10.48 -19.66 47.55
C MET A 1 -9.01 -19.51 47.15
N VAL A 2 -8.71 -19.65 45.86
CA VAL A 2 -7.38 -19.38 45.31
C VAL A 2 -7.60 -18.37 44.19
N VAL A 3 -7.13 -17.14 44.41
CA VAL A 3 -7.12 -16.08 43.40
C VAL A 3 -5.86 -16.29 42.58
N ALA A 4 -6.00 -16.78 41.35
CA ALA A 4 -4.92 -16.79 40.38
C ALA A 4 -4.84 -15.42 39.72
N ALA A 5 -3.74 -14.70 39.95
CA ALA A 5 -3.45 -13.45 39.27
C ALA A 5 -3.21 -13.73 37.78
N ALA A 6 -4.06 -13.18 36.91
CA ALA A 6 -3.84 -13.19 35.47
C ALA A 6 -2.76 -12.16 35.12
N ALA A 7 -1.63 -12.63 34.60
CA ALA A 7 -0.62 -11.77 33.98
C ALA A 7 -1.20 -11.13 32.70
N PRO A 8 -0.90 -9.85 32.40
CA PRO A 8 -1.37 -9.21 31.17
C PRO A 8 -0.66 -9.86 29.98
N LEU A 9 -1.46 -10.47 29.09
CA LEU A 9 -1.00 -11.03 27.84
C LEU A 9 -0.58 -9.88 26.91
N ALA A 10 0.72 -9.75 26.65
CA ALA A 10 1.23 -8.81 25.66
C ALA A 10 0.71 -9.19 24.28
N ILE A 11 -0.15 -8.35 23.69
CA ILE A 11 -0.71 -8.54 22.36
C ILE A 11 0.40 -8.21 21.35
N ALA A 12 1.02 -9.23 20.78
CA ALA A 12 1.95 -9.07 19.66
C ALA A 12 1.16 -8.76 18.37
N PRO A 13 1.61 -7.82 17.52
CA PRO A 13 0.94 -7.50 16.28
C PRO A 13 1.00 -8.70 15.33
N LYS A 14 -0.17 -9.24 15.00
CA LYS A 14 -0.29 -10.29 13.98
C LYS A 14 -0.25 -9.61 12.61
N ILE A 15 0.76 -9.93 11.80
CA ILE A 15 0.88 -9.47 10.41
C ILE A 15 0.45 -10.64 9.52
N GLN A 16 -0.59 -10.45 8.69
CA GLN A 16 -1.06 -11.47 7.75
C GLN A 16 -0.71 -11.06 6.32
N TRP A 17 -0.02 -11.94 5.60
CA TRP A 17 0.33 -11.78 4.19
C TRP A 17 -0.42 -12.81 3.35
N ALA A 18 -1.05 -12.36 2.28
CA ALA A 18 -1.43 -13.22 1.15
C ALA A 18 -1.16 -12.43 -0.13
N GLY A 19 -1.08 -13.11 -1.27
CA GLY A 19 -0.80 -12.49 -2.56
C GLY A 19 -1.65 -13.16 -3.64
N LEU A 20 -2.26 -12.35 -4.50
CA LEU A 20 -2.78 -12.81 -5.78
C LEU A 20 -2.34 -11.83 -6.85
N ALA A 21 -2.05 -12.39 -8.02
CA ALA A 21 -1.55 -11.68 -9.17
C ALA A 21 -2.51 -10.57 -9.59
N ASN A 22 -1.93 -9.43 -10.00
CA ASN A 22 -2.52 -8.39 -10.83
C ASN A 22 -3.66 -7.49 -10.31
N ASP A 23 -3.98 -7.48 -9.02
CA ASP A 23 -4.94 -6.50 -8.47
C ASP A 23 -4.47 -5.88 -7.15
N VAL A 24 -4.99 -4.69 -6.84
CA VAL A 24 -4.91 -4.04 -5.52
C VAL A 24 -5.13 -5.10 -4.46
N SER A 25 -4.09 -5.42 -3.70
CA SER A 25 -4.13 -6.49 -2.72
C SER A 25 -4.62 -5.91 -1.40
N VAL A 26 -5.93 -5.71 -1.29
CA VAL A 26 -6.57 -5.49 0.01
C VAL A 26 -6.82 -6.87 0.63
N PHE A 27 -5.89 -7.31 1.47
CA PHE A 27 -6.12 -8.47 2.32
C PHE A 27 -6.79 -8.02 3.62
N GLY A 28 -8.07 -8.29 3.67
CA GLY A 28 -8.93 -8.01 4.80
C GLY A 28 -10.35 -8.04 4.30
N SER A 29 -11.02 -9.19 4.41
CA SER A 29 -12.48 -9.16 4.47
C SER A 29 -12.81 -8.20 5.61
N THR A 30 -13.52 -7.11 5.33
CA THR A 30 -14.00 -6.14 6.33
C THR A 30 -14.79 -6.83 7.45
N TYR A 31 -15.25 -8.06 7.23
CA TYR A 31 -15.91 -8.91 8.23
C TYR A 31 -14.95 -9.70 9.16
N THR A 32 -13.70 -9.97 8.76
CA THR A 32 -12.76 -10.75 9.59
C THR A 32 -11.79 -9.88 10.40
N SER A 33 -11.48 -8.67 9.94
CA SER A 33 -10.52 -7.79 10.63
C SER A 33 -11.07 -7.18 11.92
N SER A 34 -12.35 -6.82 11.93
CA SER A 34 -13.06 -6.30 13.11
C SER A 34 -13.20 -7.33 14.25
N GLN A 35 -13.04 -8.61 13.94
CA GLN A 35 -13.11 -9.73 14.90
C GLN A 35 -11.74 -10.07 15.51
N GLN A 36 -10.65 -9.48 15.02
CA GLN A 36 -9.28 -9.90 15.35
C GLN A 36 -8.37 -8.76 15.86
N ASP A 37 -8.96 -7.61 16.24
CA ASP A 37 -8.25 -6.47 16.85
C ASP A 37 -7.03 -5.96 16.03
N PHE A 38 -7.08 -6.05 14.70
CA PHE A 38 -6.03 -5.48 13.87
C PHE A 38 -6.12 -3.94 13.83
N ASN A 39 -4.97 -3.28 13.98
CA ASN A 39 -4.86 -1.82 13.98
C ASN A 39 -3.89 -1.27 12.92
N LEU A 40 -3.28 -2.13 12.10
CA LEU A 40 -2.37 -1.74 11.03
C LEU A 40 -2.60 -2.61 9.79
N PHE A 41 -2.80 -1.95 8.65
CA PHE A 41 -3.10 -2.59 7.36
C PHE A 41 -2.06 -2.18 6.34
N CYS A 42 -1.46 -3.12 5.62
CA CYS A 42 -0.60 -2.81 4.48
C CYS A 42 -1.40 -3.02 3.19
N ILE A 43 -1.63 -1.95 2.44
CA ILE A 43 -2.35 -1.97 1.18
C ILE A 43 -1.31 -1.93 0.06
N ALA A 44 -1.08 -3.08 -0.55
CA ALA A 44 -0.17 -3.22 -1.67
C ALA A 44 -0.85 -2.81 -2.98
N ILE A 45 -0.21 -1.90 -3.71
CA ILE A 45 -0.65 -1.47 -5.04
C ILE A 45 0.51 -1.55 -6.02
N ALA A 46 0.20 -1.90 -7.27
CA ALA A 46 1.16 -1.76 -8.35
C ALA A 46 1.32 -0.28 -8.74
N TRP A 47 2.53 0.14 -9.09
CA TRP A 47 2.80 1.46 -9.65
C TRP A 47 1.93 1.71 -10.90
N GLN A 48 1.74 0.68 -11.73
CA GLN A 48 0.87 0.71 -12.91
C GLN A 48 -0.61 1.01 -12.57
N HIS A 49 -1.01 0.69 -11.34
CA HIS A 49 -2.35 1.02 -10.85
C HIS A 49 -2.43 2.48 -10.39
N ALA A 50 -1.33 3.02 -9.84
CA ALA A 50 -1.23 4.42 -9.43
C ALA A 50 -1.06 5.39 -10.60
N GLN A 51 -0.30 5.02 -11.63
CA GLN A 51 -0.03 5.82 -12.82
C GLN A 51 -0.09 4.94 -14.07
N THR A 52 -0.68 5.43 -15.16
CA THR A 52 -0.74 4.71 -16.43
C THR A 52 0.63 4.64 -17.12
N GLU A 53 1.48 5.63 -16.89
CA GLU A 53 2.90 5.68 -17.31
C GLU A 53 3.73 6.42 -16.25
N PRO A 54 5.04 6.13 -16.12
CA PRO A 54 5.90 6.80 -15.15
C PRO A 54 5.94 8.32 -15.40
N GLY A 55 5.83 9.12 -14.34
CA GLY A 55 5.86 10.58 -14.44
C GLY A 55 4.51 11.23 -14.81
N LYS A 56 3.47 10.46 -15.17
CA LYS A 56 2.14 11.02 -15.49
C LYS A 56 1.32 11.30 -14.24
N VAL A 57 0.20 12.00 -14.37
CA VAL A 57 -0.71 12.22 -13.24
C VAL A 57 -1.18 10.89 -12.63
N LEU A 58 -1.59 10.91 -11.35
CA LEU A 58 -2.17 9.73 -10.72
C LEU A 58 -3.48 9.35 -11.43
N ASN A 59 -3.76 8.06 -11.52
CA ASN A 59 -5.05 7.58 -12.01
C ASN A 59 -6.11 7.82 -10.93
N GLU A 60 -6.90 8.88 -11.07
CA GLU A 60 -7.85 9.30 -10.05
C GLU A 60 -8.89 8.23 -9.71
N THR A 61 -9.40 7.48 -10.69
CA THR A 61 -10.34 6.38 -10.43
C THR A 61 -9.73 5.34 -9.48
N ASN A 62 -8.50 4.94 -9.74
CA ASN A 62 -7.79 3.97 -8.91
C ASN A 62 -7.43 4.56 -7.54
N MET A 63 -7.04 5.83 -7.50
CA MET A 63 -6.74 6.52 -6.24
C MET A 63 -7.98 6.75 -5.38
N HIS A 64 -9.17 6.89 -5.97
CA HIS A 64 -10.43 6.92 -5.23
C HIS A 64 -10.70 5.58 -4.54
N THR A 65 -10.52 4.46 -5.24
CA THR A 65 -10.62 3.11 -4.66
C THR A 65 -9.59 2.89 -3.55
N LEU A 66 -8.34 3.30 -3.77
CA LEU A 66 -7.31 3.21 -2.74
C LEU A 66 -7.67 4.05 -1.50
N THR A 67 -8.17 5.26 -1.72
CA THR A 67 -8.56 6.17 -0.63
C THR A 67 -9.72 5.57 0.17
N SER A 68 -10.74 5.01 -0.49
CA SER A 68 -11.87 4.37 0.21
C SER A 68 -11.39 3.17 1.02
N SER A 69 -10.51 2.32 0.48
CA SER A 69 -9.91 1.21 1.23
C SER A 69 -9.06 1.68 2.41
N SER A 70 -8.22 2.72 2.23
CA SER A 70 -7.35 3.28 3.27
C SER A 70 -8.11 3.90 4.44
N THR A 71 -9.38 4.27 4.23
CA THR A 71 -10.24 4.84 5.29
C THR A 71 -11.17 3.77 5.87
N GLN A 72 -11.71 2.87 5.04
CA GLN A 72 -12.67 1.86 5.49
C GLN A 72 -12.03 0.71 6.26
N LEU A 73 -10.83 0.27 5.88
CA LEU A 73 -10.15 -0.83 6.57
C LEU A 73 -9.73 -0.46 8.00
N PRO A 74 -9.18 0.73 8.26
CA PRO A 74 -8.72 1.06 9.60
C PRO A 74 -9.83 1.53 10.56
N GLY A 75 -11.02 1.87 10.05
CA GLY A 75 -12.13 2.35 10.88
C GLY A 75 -11.74 3.54 11.77
N ASP A 76 -12.20 3.55 13.02
CA ASP A 76 -12.02 4.66 13.96
C ASP A 76 -10.68 4.65 14.74
N GLY A 77 -9.73 3.76 14.42
CA GLY A 77 -8.50 3.67 15.21
C GLY A 77 -7.28 3.02 14.56
N GLY A 78 -7.42 2.36 13.42
CA GLY A 78 -6.30 1.73 12.72
C GLY A 78 -5.49 2.71 11.85
N LYS A 79 -4.38 2.21 11.30
CA LYS A 79 -3.58 2.88 10.26
C LYS A 79 -3.45 2.01 9.01
N ALA A 80 -3.29 2.66 7.87
CA ALA A 80 -2.99 2.04 6.58
C ALA A 80 -1.61 2.47 6.10
N ILE A 81 -0.79 1.51 5.67
CA ILE A 81 0.45 1.72 4.92
C ILE A 81 0.13 1.55 3.44
N ILE A 82 0.58 2.48 2.61
CA ILE A 82 0.49 2.36 1.16
C ILE A 82 1.82 1.83 0.63
N ASP A 83 1.83 0.60 0.10
CA ASP A 83 3.02 -0.07 -0.42
C ASP A 83 3.00 -0.12 -1.96
N ILE A 84 4.00 0.50 -2.59
CA ILE A 84 4.23 0.37 -4.04
C ILE A 84 4.97 -0.94 -4.30
N HIS A 85 4.20 -2.00 -4.57
CA HIS A 85 4.67 -3.38 -4.58
C HIS A 85 5.29 -3.80 -5.92
N ASN A 86 6.36 -3.10 -6.32
CA ASN A 86 6.91 -3.18 -7.67
C ASN A 86 8.31 -3.81 -7.77
N TYR A 87 8.88 -4.31 -6.67
CA TYR A 87 10.22 -4.92 -6.66
C TYR A 87 11.29 -4.03 -7.36
N ALA A 88 11.21 -2.72 -7.13
CA ALA A 88 12.02 -1.69 -7.79
C ALA A 88 11.98 -1.72 -9.34
N ARG A 89 10.85 -2.15 -9.93
CA ARG A 89 10.69 -2.34 -11.37
C ARG A 89 9.41 -1.72 -11.92
N TRP A 90 9.48 -1.35 -13.20
CA TRP A 90 8.33 -1.02 -14.03
C TRP A 90 8.35 -1.90 -15.28
N TYR A 91 7.40 -2.85 -15.38
CA TYR A 91 7.38 -3.86 -16.47
C TYR A 91 8.77 -4.43 -16.76
N CYS A 92 9.42 -4.90 -15.70
CA CYS A 92 10.79 -5.45 -15.65
C CYS A 92 11.96 -4.50 -15.89
N ALA A 93 11.74 -3.24 -16.32
CA ALA A 93 12.79 -2.23 -16.28
C ALA A 93 13.12 -1.88 -14.82
N ILE A 94 14.39 -1.98 -14.43
CA ILE A 94 14.83 -1.61 -13.09
C ILE A 94 14.89 -0.08 -13.01
N THR A 95 14.26 0.49 -11.98
CA THR A 95 14.24 1.94 -11.78
C THR A 95 15.65 2.50 -11.64
N GLY A 96 15.99 3.51 -12.45
CA GLY A 96 17.28 4.20 -12.38
C GLY A 96 18.44 3.46 -13.04
N GLN A 97 18.19 2.33 -13.71
CA GLN A 97 19.20 1.57 -14.45
C GLN A 97 18.85 1.53 -15.94
N PRO A 98 19.85 1.36 -16.83
CA PRO A 98 19.58 1.10 -18.23
C PRO A 98 18.82 -0.22 -18.37
N GLY A 99 17.66 -0.19 -19.02
CA GLY A 99 16.81 -1.36 -19.23
C GLY A 99 15.52 -0.98 -19.95
N ASN A 100 15.02 -1.90 -20.76
CA ASN A 100 13.80 -1.68 -21.53
C ASN A 100 12.60 -2.21 -20.75
N SER A 101 11.49 -1.45 -20.76
CA SER A 101 10.21 -1.94 -20.28
C SER A 101 9.60 -2.92 -21.28
N PHE A 102 9.03 -4.03 -20.79
CA PHE A 102 8.30 -4.98 -21.65
C PHE A 102 7.05 -4.37 -22.28
N GLN A 103 6.42 -3.41 -21.61
CA GLN A 103 5.23 -2.75 -22.13
C GLN A 103 5.57 -1.86 -23.33
N ASN A 104 6.69 -1.15 -23.26
CA ASN A 104 7.17 -0.29 -24.33
C ASN A 104 8.69 -0.08 -24.17
N PRO A 105 9.52 -0.52 -25.14
CA PRO A 105 10.97 -0.41 -25.05
C PRO A 105 11.48 1.04 -25.03
N ASN A 106 10.64 2.02 -25.44
CA ASN A 106 11.00 3.43 -25.43
C ASN A 106 10.74 4.12 -24.08
N ILE A 107 10.12 3.42 -23.11
CA ILE A 107 9.92 3.96 -21.76
C ILE A 107 11.18 3.69 -20.93
N THR A 108 11.86 4.77 -20.55
CA THR A 108 12.94 4.74 -19.57
C THR A 108 12.41 5.13 -18.19
N VAL A 109 12.64 4.30 -17.19
CA VAL A 109 12.19 4.56 -15.81
C VAL A 109 13.36 5.06 -14.97
N THR A 110 13.27 6.31 -14.53
CA THR A 110 14.34 7.02 -13.82
C THR A 110 14.05 7.15 -12.33
N ASN A 111 15.08 7.47 -11.54
CA ASN A 111 14.91 7.83 -10.12
C ASN A 111 14.00 9.06 -9.95
N ALA A 112 13.98 9.97 -10.93
CA ALA A 112 13.09 11.12 -10.92
C ALA A 112 11.62 10.69 -11.02
N HIS A 113 11.28 9.73 -11.89
CA HIS A 113 9.90 9.20 -11.97
C HIS A 113 9.47 8.54 -10.65
N PHE A 114 10.38 7.79 -10.01
CA PHE A 114 10.09 7.13 -8.74
C PHE A 114 9.91 8.13 -7.60
N THR A 115 10.78 9.14 -7.52
CA THR A 115 10.66 10.23 -6.54
C THR A 115 9.35 10.99 -6.73
N GLU A 116 9.00 11.29 -7.98
CA GLU A 116 7.81 12.05 -8.32
C GLU A 116 6.51 11.30 -7.96
N LEU A 117 6.46 9.98 -8.15
CA LEU A 117 5.36 9.15 -7.65
C LEU A 117 5.18 9.33 -6.14
N TRP A 118 6.24 9.20 -5.36
CA TRP A 118 6.18 9.33 -3.91
C TRP A 118 5.77 10.73 -3.46
N VAL A 119 6.27 11.78 -4.12
CA VAL A 119 5.84 13.17 -3.85
C VAL A 119 4.34 13.33 -4.09
N LYS A 120 3.79 12.76 -5.17
CA LYS A 120 2.34 12.81 -5.46
C LYS A 120 1.52 12.06 -4.42
N LEU A 121 1.94 10.87 -4.02
CA LEU A 121 1.26 10.08 -2.99
C LEU A 121 1.30 10.78 -1.62
N ALA A 122 2.47 11.29 -1.23
CA ALA A 122 2.65 12.05 0.01
C ALA A 122 1.82 13.34 -0.01
N THR A 123 1.74 14.04 -1.14
CA THR A 123 0.87 15.22 -1.28
C THR A 123 -0.60 14.86 -1.11
N ARG A 124 -1.05 13.74 -1.67
CA ARG A 124 -2.44 13.28 -1.56
C ARG A 124 -2.82 12.86 -0.15
N TYR A 125 -1.96 12.10 0.53
CA TYR A 125 -2.27 11.47 1.81
C TYR A 125 -1.65 12.17 3.03
N GLY A 126 -0.82 13.20 2.86
CA GLY A 126 -0.07 13.84 3.94
C GLY A 126 -0.92 14.49 5.04
N TYR A 127 -2.21 14.76 4.77
CA TYR A 127 -3.16 15.25 5.77
C TYR A 127 -4.13 14.17 6.28
N ASN A 128 -4.05 12.94 5.76
CA ASN A 128 -4.89 11.84 6.21
C ASN A 128 -4.27 11.21 7.46
N PRO A 129 -4.89 11.38 8.66
CA PRO A 129 -4.31 10.87 9.90
C PRO A 129 -4.26 9.33 9.95
N ASN A 130 -4.99 8.65 9.06
CA ASN A 130 -5.06 7.18 9.01
C ASN A 130 -4.07 6.57 8.03
N VAL A 131 -3.31 7.37 7.28
CA VAL A 131 -2.36 6.86 6.27
C VAL A 131 -0.92 7.13 6.70
N ILE A 132 -0.09 6.11 6.57
CA ILE A 132 1.36 6.18 6.66
C ILE A 132 1.91 6.01 5.24
N SER A 133 2.45 7.09 4.67
CA SER A 133 3.21 7.04 3.41
C SER A 133 4.70 6.95 3.75
N SER A 134 5.36 5.84 3.43
CA SER A 134 6.83 5.67 3.59
C SER A 134 7.52 5.52 2.26
#